data_AF-A0A1I2IKQ1-F1
#
_entry.id   AF-A0A1I2IKQ1-F1
#
_cell.length_a   1.000
_cell.length_b   1.000
_cell.length_c   1.000
_cell.angle_alpha   90.00
_cell.angle_beta   90.00
_cell.angle_gamma   90.00
#
_symmetry.space_group_name_H-M   'P 1'
#
loop_
_entity.id
_entity.type
_entity.pdbx_description
1 polymer ?
#
loop_
_entity_poly.entity_id
_entity_poly.type
_entity_poly.pdbx_seq_one_letter_code
_entity_poly.pdbx_strand_id
1 'polypeptide(L)'
;MQPHRPRLTSLPALLLAVGLGLVGYYGVEWYTLPEYSEADIEASVELNLQLDLQRRGPHLQPDAERLELLRKTIRAEVETEIRKEREKVQLRFGVGLIALVLGVGQIVGNRWAIPKN
;
A
#
# COMPACT_ATOMS: atom_id res chain seq x y z
N MET A 1 32.81 -32.78 -9.49
CA MET A 1 31.93 -31.59 -9.44
C MET A 1 31.76 -31.20 -7.98
N GLN A 2 32.41 -30.12 -7.52
CA GLN A 2 32.21 -29.63 -6.15
C GLN A 2 30.92 -28.81 -6.08
N PRO A 3 30.00 -29.07 -5.13
CA PRO A 3 28.77 -28.32 -5.02
C PRO A 3 29.11 -26.89 -4.56
N HIS A 4 28.78 -25.90 -5.40
CA HIS A 4 28.79 -24.49 -5.00
C HIS A 4 27.72 -24.29 -3.94
N ARG A 5 28.12 -24.30 -2.66
CA ARG A 5 27.24 -23.84 -1.58
C ARG A 5 27.10 -22.33 -1.73
N PRO A 6 25.91 -21.78 -2.01
CA PRO A 6 25.75 -20.34 -2.09
C PRO A 6 26.19 -19.74 -0.76
N ARG A 7 27.24 -18.92 -0.79
CA ARG A 7 27.71 -18.26 0.43
C ARG A 7 26.62 -17.25 0.80
N LEU A 8 25.95 -17.50 1.93
CA LEU A 8 24.95 -16.63 2.56
C LEU A 8 25.47 -15.21 2.87
N THR A 9 26.73 -14.89 2.52
CA THR A 9 27.34 -13.57 2.64
C THR A 9 26.67 -12.49 1.79
N SER A 10 25.89 -12.82 0.76
CA SER A 10 25.18 -11.82 -0.05
C SER A 10 23.78 -11.47 0.47
N LEU A 11 23.20 -12.30 1.35
CA LEU A 11 21.83 -12.12 1.84
C LEU A 11 21.62 -10.80 2.59
N PRO A 12 22.51 -10.34 3.48
CA PRO A 12 22.36 -9.05 4.14
C PRO A 12 22.40 -7.86 3.15
N ALA A 13 23.27 -7.94 2.14
CA ALA A 13 23.38 -6.92 1.09
C ALA A 13 22.12 -6.87 0.22
N LEU A 14 21.52 -8.03 -0.08
CA LEU A 14 20.27 -8.12 -0.82
C LEU A 14 19.10 -7.57 0.00
N LEU A 15 18.99 -7.91 1.29
CA LEU A 15 17.99 -7.33 2.19
C LEU A 15 18.12 -5.82 2.29
N LEU A 16 19.35 -5.30 2.35
CA LEU A 16 19.59 -3.86 2.31
C LEU A 16 19.14 -3.22 0.99
N ALA A 17 19.53 -3.80 -0.16
CA ALA A 17 19.19 -3.24 -1.46
C ALA A 17 17.67 -3.23 -1.68
N VAL A 18 16.99 -4.34 -1.36
CA VAL A 18 15.53 -4.45 -1.44
C VAL A 18 14.86 -3.51 -0.43
N GLY A 19 15.33 -3.48 0.80
CA GLY A 19 14.81 -2.60 1.85
C GLY A 19 14.92 -1.13 1.47
N LEU A 20 16.08 -0.68 1.00
CA LEU A 20 16.31 0.69 0.52
C LEU A 20 15.40 1.02 -0.67
N GLY A 21 15.27 0.11 -1.64
CA GLY A 21 14.40 0.29 -2.80
C GLY A 21 12.93 0.44 -2.40
N LEU A 22 12.42 -0.45 -1.54
CA LEU A 22 11.04 -0.40 -1.06
C LEU A 22 10.76 0.84 -0.22
N VAL A 23 11.65 1.18 0.72
CA VAL A 23 11.50 2.37 1.58
C VAL A 23 11.55 3.64 0.74
N GLY A 24 12.50 3.75 -0.18
CA GLY A 24 12.61 4.92 -1.05
C GLY A 24 11.39 5.08 -1.94
N TYR A 25 10.98 4.02 -2.63
CA TYR A 25 9.84 4.04 -3.54
C TYR A 25 8.52 4.31 -2.81
N TYR A 26 8.18 3.49 -1.82
CA TYR A 26 6.91 3.66 -1.08
C TYR A 26 6.91 4.86 -0.14
N GLY A 27 8.09 5.39 0.23
CA GLY A 27 8.20 6.65 0.94
C GLY A 27 7.81 7.84 0.06
N VAL A 28 8.26 7.85 -1.20
CA VAL A 28 7.80 8.84 -2.19
C VAL A 28 6.32 8.68 -2.46
N GLU A 29 5.86 7.44 -2.70
CA GLU A 29 4.44 7.16 -2.96
C GLU A 29 3.56 7.64 -1.80
N TRP A 30 3.95 7.36 -0.55
CA TRP A 30 3.26 7.88 0.63
C TRP A 30 3.24 9.41 0.64
N TYR A 31 4.39 10.06 0.46
CA TYR A 31 4.46 11.53 0.44
C TYR A 31 3.56 12.16 -0.63
N THR A 32 3.37 11.48 -1.76
CA THR A 32 2.52 11.94 -2.86
C THR A 32 1.06 11.50 -2.77
N LEU A 33 0.64 10.78 -1.72
CA LEU A 33 -0.75 10.34 -1.59
C LEU A 33 -1.68 11.55 -1.49
N PRO A 34 -2.75 11.60 -2.31
CA PRO A 34 -3.68 12.72 -2.30
C PRO A 34 -4.46 12.77 -0.98
N GLU A 35 -4.61 13.96 -0.43
CA GLU A 35 -5.54 14.25 0.66
C GLU A 35 -6.91 14.55 0.04
N TYR A 36 -7.83 13.59 0.16
CA TYR A 36 -9.20 13.77 -0.32
C TYR A 36 -9.97 14.63 0.68
N SER A 37 -10.53 15.74 0.22
CA SER A 37 -11.46 16.53 1.01
C SER A 37 -12.85 15.87 1.02
N GLU A 38 -13.70 16.25 1.99
CA GLU A 38 -15.09 15.81 2.02
C GLU A 38 -15.84 16.14 0.72
N ALA A 39 -15.53 17.29 0.10
CA ALA A 39 -16.12 17.69 -1.17
C ALA A 39 -15.70 16.76 -2.32
N ASP A 40 -14.44 16.29 -2.33
CA ASP A 40 -13.95 15.35 -3.35
C ASP A 40 -14.61 13.98 -3.21
N ILE A 41 -14.82 13.54 -1.96
CA ILE A 41 -15.53 12.29 -1.65
C ILE A 41 -16.99 12.42 -2.11
N GLU A 42 -17.67 13.51 -1.79
CA GLU A 42 -19.06 13.72 -2.20
C GLU A 42 -19.23 13.78 -3.72
N ALA A 43 -18.33 14.48 -4.42
CA ALA A 43 -18.31 14.51 -5.88
C ALA A 43 -18.10 13.11 -6.48
N SER A 44 -17.20 12.31 -5.89
CA SER A 44 -16.96 10.92 -6.30
C SER A 44 -18.17 10.03 -6.08
N VAL A 45 -18.89 10.21 -4.96
CA VAL A 45 -20.11 9.48 -4.65
C VAL A 45 -21.21 9.79 -5.65
N GLU A 46 -21.43 11.07 -5.95
CA GLU A 46 -22.48 11.48 -6.89
C GLU A 46 -22.16 11.01 -8.32
N LEU A 47 -20.90 11.09 -8.75
CA LEU A 47 -20.48 10.58 -10.05
C LEU A 47 -20.68 9.06 -10.17
N ASN A 48 -20.31 8.30 -9.15
CA ASN A 48 -20.54 6.85 -9.14
C ASN A 48 -22.03 6.51 -9.09
N LEU A 49 -22.83 7.26 -8.33
CA LEU A 49 -24.28 7.08 -8.28
C LEU A 49 -24.91 7.28 -9.66
N GLN A 50 -24.52 8.33 -10.38
CA GLN A 50 -25.00 8.58 -11.74
C GLN A 50 -24.62 7.46 -12.72
N LEU A 51 -23.37 6.96 -12.65
CA LEU A 51 -22.93 5.82 -13.45
C LEU A 51 -23.75 4.56 -13.15
N ASP A 52 -24.03 4.31 -11.87
CA ASP A 52 -24.78 3.13 -11.45
C ASP A 52 -26.27 3.20 -11.87
N LEU A 53 -26.87 4.39 -11.81
CA LEU A 53 -28.22 4.64 -12.31
C LEU A 53 -28.29 4.48 -13.84
N GLN A 54 -27.29 4.98 -14.58
CA GLN A 54 -27.20 4.80 -16.03
C GLN A 54 -27.11 3.32 -16.42
N ARG A 55 -26.36 2.51 -15.64
CA ARG A 55 -26.22 1.06 -15.88
C ARG A 55 -27.52 0.28 -15.65
N ARG A 56 -28.36 0.70 -14.71
CA ARG A 56 -29.62 0.01 -14.37
C ARG A 56 -30.72 0.22 -15.41
N GLY A 57 -30.59 1.23 -16.28
CA GLY A 57 -31.56 1.55 -17.32
C GLY A 57 -32.83 2.23 -16.80
N PRO A 58 -33.62 2.85 -17.69
CA PRO A 58 -34.72 3.75 -17.31
C PRO A 58 -35.91 3.08 -16.60
N HIS A 59 -36.02 1.74 -16.63
CA HIS A 59 -37.13 1.00 -16.01
C HIS A 59 -36.84 0.47 -14.59
N LEU A 60 -35.61 0.65 -14.08
CA LEU A 60 -35.18 0.17 -12.76
C LEU A 60 -34.68 1.31 -11.86
N GLN A 61 -35.24 2.51 -12.02
CA GLN A 61 -34.88 3.65 -11.17
C GLN A 61 -35.32 3.38 -9.72
N PRO A 62 -34.42 3.53 -8.73
CA PRO A 62 -34.77 3.32 -7.33
C PRO A 62 -35.75 4.38 -6.82
N ASP A 63 -36.54 4.01 -5.81
CA ASP A 63 -37.28 4.97 -4.99
C ASP A 63 -36.31 5.88 -4.18
N ALA A 64 -36.83 6.96 -3.60
CA ALA A 64 -36.02 7.95 -2.89
C ALA A 64 -35.25 7.34 -1.70
N GLU A 65 -35.86 6.42 -0.95
CA GLU A 65 -35.22 5.75 0.19
C GLU A 65 -34.07 4.84 -0.25
N ARG A 66 -34.26 4.05 -1.32
CA ARG A 66 -33.21 3.22 -1.91
C ARG A 66 -32.09 4.06 -2.52
N LEU A 67 -32.40 5.23 -3.07
CA LEU A 67 -31.42 6.17 -3.60
C LEU A 67 -30.48 6.66 -2.50
N GLU A 68 -31.02 7.05 -1.34
CA GLU A 68 -30.21 7.44 -0.17
C GLU A 68 -29.37 6.28 0.37
N LEU A 69 -29.94 5.08 0.44
CA LEU A 69 -29.18 3.88 0.83
C LEU A 69 -28.04 3.60 -0.16
N LEU A 70 -28.29 3.73 -1.47
CA LEU A 70 -27.28 3.55 -2.50
C LEU A 70 -26.14 4.56 -2.33
N ARG A 71 -26.48 5.83 -2.11
CA ARG A 71 -25.50 6.90 -1.86
C ARG A 71 -24.62 6.59 -0.65
N LYS A 72 -25.21 6.12 0.46
CA LYS A 72 -24.45 5.71 1.67
C LYS A 72 -23.53 4.54 1.40
N THR A 73 -23.99 3.53 0.66
CA THR A 73 -23.18 2.37 0.29
C THR A 73 -21.97 2.79 -0.57
N ILE A 74 -22.22 3.57 -1.63
CA ILE A 74 -21.15 4.08 -2.51
C ILE A 74 -20.14 4.91 -1.72
N ARG A 75 -20.61 5.76 -0.80
CA ARG A 75 -19.73 6.53 0.08
C ARG A 75 -18.83 5.64 0.92
N ALA A 76 -19.39 4.63 1.58
CA ALA A 76 -18.62 3.69 2.37
C ALA A 76 -17.60 2.89 1.53
N GLU A 77 -17.94 2.57 0.28
CA GLU A 77 -17.03 1.94 -0.68
C GLU A 77 -15.86 2.86 -1.03
N VAL A 78 -16.13 4.11 -1.43
CA VAL A 78 -15.10 5.12 -1.77
C VAL A 78 -14.14 5.33 -0.58
N GLU A 79 -14.68 5.57 0.62
CA GLU A 79 -13.87 5.74 1.83
C GLU A 79 -13.02 4.49 2.14
N THR A 80 -13.57 3.31 1.91
CA THR A 80 -12.85 2.04 2.12
C THR A 80 -11.74 1.85 1.09
N GLU A 81 -11.95 2.21 -0.16
CA GLU A 81 -10.91 2.16 -1.20
C GLU A 81 -9.76 3.10 -0.90
N ILE A 82 -10.06 4.36 -0.54
CA ILE A 82 -9.07 5.35 -0.14
C ILE A 82 -8.24 4.83 1.05
N ARG A 83 -8.91 4.26 2.07
CA ARG A 83 -8.22 3.69 3.23
C ARG A 83 -7.32 2.51 2.84
N LYS A 84 -7.83 1.58 2.02
CA LYS A 84 -7.06 0.41 1.55
C LYS A 84 -5.82 0.82 0.76
N GLU A 85 -5.92 1.85 -0.08
CA GLU A 85 -4.79 2.39 -0.83
C GLU A 85 -3.69 2.89 0.12
N ARG A 86 -4.07 3.71 1.10
CA ARG A 86 -3.15 4.21 2.13
C ARG A 86 -2.50 3.08 2.93
N GLU A 87 -3.30 2.15 3.44
CA GLU A 87 -2.81 1.00 4.22
C GLU A 87 -1.83 0.14 3.41
N LYS A 88 -2.10 -0.06 2.12
CA LYS A 88 -1.23 -0.85 1.23
C LYS A 88 0.14 -0.21 1.07
N VAL A 89 0.19 1.11 0.86
CA VAL A 89 1.45 1.87 0.75
C VAL A 89 2.22 1.77 2.08
N GLN A 90 1.55 2.01 3.20
CA GLN A 90 2.15 1.95 4.53
C GLN A 90 2.71 0.55 4.86
N LEU A 91 1.96 -0.50 4.54
CA LEU A 91 2.39 -1.88 4.78
C LEU A 91 3.63 -2.23 3.95
N ARG A 92 3.66 -1.85 2.68
CA ARG A 92 4.80 -2.11 1.79
C ARG A 92 6.04 -1.31 2.18
N PHE A 93 5.84 -0.07 2.61
CA PHE A 93 6.89 0.73 3.23
C PHE A 93 7.45 0.06 4.51
N GLY A 94 6.56 -0.41 5.38
CA GLY A 94 6.92 -1.14 6.60
C GLY A 94 7.71 -2.42 6.34
N VAL A 95 7.33 -3.21 5.32
CA VAL A 95 8.09 -4.39 4.87
C VAL A 95 9.50 -3.99 4.42
N GLY A 96 9.62 -2.90 3.66
CA GLY A 96 10.91 -2.33 3.27
C GLY A 96 11.78 -1.95 4.47
N LEU A 97 11.20 -1.28 5.47
CA LEU A 97 11.90 -0.90 6.70
C LEU A 97 12.39 -2.11 7.48
N ILE A 98 11.56 -3.16 7.62
CA ILE A 98 11.95 -4.40 8.29
C ILE A 98 13.14 -5.04 7.57
N ALA A 99 13.07 -5.17 6.24
CA ALA A 99 14.17 -5.72 5.44
C ALA A 99 15.47 -4.91 5.62
N LEU A 100 15.36 -3.58 5.64
CA LEU A 100 16.49 -2.69 5.86
C LEU A 100 17.11 -2.86 7.25
N VAL A 101 16.30 -2.87 8.31
CA VAL A 101 16.75 -3.07 9.70
C VAL A 101 17.44 -4.43 9.86
N LEU A 102 16.86 -5.50 9.31
CA LEU A 102 17.47 -6.83 9.35
C LEU A 102 18.78 -6.90 8.58
N GLY A 103 18.85 -6.28 7.39
CA GLY A 103 20.06 -6.21 6.59
C GLY A 103 21.19 -5.47 7.32
N VAL A 104 20.91 -4.29 7.88
CA VAL A 104 21.87 -3.53 8.71
C VAL A 104 22.29 -4.34 9.93
N GLY A 105 21.32 -4.90 10.66
CA GLY A 105 21.56 -5.65 11.89
C GLY A 105 22.48 -6.86 11.66
N GLN A 106 22.27 -7.60 10.57
CA GLN A 106 23.14 -8.71 10.20
C GLN A 106 24.56 -8.25 9.83
N ILE A 107 24.72 -7.16 9.09
CA ILE A 107 26.06 -6.64 8.73
C ILE A 107 26.83 -6.17 9.96
N VAL A 108 26.17 -5.42 10.85
CA VAL A 108 26.78 -4.91 12.08
C VAL A 108 27.09 -6.07 13.03
N GLY A 109 26.14 -6.97 13.27
CA GLY A 109 26.35 -8.14 14.14
C GLY A 109 27.48 -9.04 13.64
N ASN A 110 27.55 -9.28 12.32
CA ASN A 110 28.62 -10.09 11.74
C ASN A 110 29.98 -9.39 11.77
N ARG A 111 30.04 -8.04 11.77
CA ARG A 111 31.30 -7.28 12.00
C ARG A 111 31.76 -7.33 13.46
N TRP A 112 30.85 -7.40 14.42
CA TRP A 112 31.17 -7.46 15.85
C TRP A 112 31.52 -8.87 16.34
N ALA A 113 31.01 -9.91 15.67
CA ALA A 113 31.30 -11.31 15.98
C ALA A 113 32.68 -11.80 15.49
N ILE A 114 33.45 -10.97 14.78
CA ILE A 114 34.83 -11.29 14.38
C ILE A 114 35.76 -10.84 15.53
N PRO A 115 36.33 -11.75 16.34
CA PRO A 115 37.36 -11.37 17.30
C PRO A 115 38.53 -10.78 16.54
N LYS A 116 38.92 -9.56 16.92
CA LYS A 116 40.19 -8.97 16.49
C LYS A 116 41.31 -9.77 17.14
N ASN A 117 41.92 -10.69 16.39
CA ASN A 117 43.26 -11.18 16.70
C ASN A 117 44.28 -10.06 16.51
#